data_AF-A0A1G0QRT2-F1
#
_entry.id   AF-A0A1G0QRT2-F1
#
_cell.length_a   1.000
_cell.length_b   1.000
_cell.length_c   1.000
_cell.angle_alpha   90.00
_cell.angle_beta   90.00
_cell.angle_gamma   90.00
#
_symmetry.space_group_name_H-M   'P 1'
#
loop_
_entity.id
_entity.type
_entity.pdbx_description
1 polymer ?
#
loop_
_entity_poly.entity_id
_entity_poly.type
_entity_poly.pdbx_seq_one_letter_code
_entity_poly.pdbx_strand_id
1 'polypeptide(L)'
;MKLTYPVIIVPGITASNLQDEYLIDPETIWSALKKDYERIALHPDDLRYEALEPARVRAGKLFEIAYNELINELRYNLKDKEDLPVPVYPFPYDWRMPLEFIQKQLDDFITEVIDRTKLLKHYNKEKYADDTKVNLVGHSMGGLIITGYLKSKGKKSPVNKVVTLATPFQGSFEAVIKIITGTANLGTSPPSSREREAARITPGLYYLLPSFKNGITTDTDLPVSFFNPEIWQTGVYQSLEEFIRLKGLPAQSSRKDEARKLLTAMLNQANEHRQKTDGFELKNAGLNKDRWLAVVGVDSETRVKLKISKIGKSPNFELSSDDRMNKWNSIDEIERRQTGDGTVPFEGAIPKFLKEENLVCVSPDDFGYWEIQDKALTKIAGFHGMLPNMNMLHRLIVRFFKDKDDPRGNTWGRPAPGIAKQNWDPPLGFKD
;
A
#
# COMPACT_ATOMS: atom_id res chain seq x y z
N MET A 1 22.09 -14.60 -23.07
CA MET A 1 21.00 -13.62 -22.87
C MET A 1 20.92 -13.37 -21.38
N LYS A 2 20.81 -12.12 -20.91
CA LYS A 2 20.80 -11.84 -19.47
C LYS A 2 19.55 -12.44 -18.84
N LEU A 3 19.71 -13.33 -17.86
CA LEU A 3 18.62 -13.98 -17.15
C LEU A 3 17.73 -12.93 -16.47
N THR A 4 16.41 -13.03 -16.66
CA THR A 4 15.45 -12.18 -15.95
C THR A 4 15.16 -12.79 -14.58
N TYR A 5 15.32 -12.02 -13.50
CA TYR A 5 15.05 -12.52 -12.15
C TYR A 5 13.55 -12.77 -11.90
N PRO A 6 13.17 -13.75 -11.06
CA PRO A 6 11.77 -13.98 -10.68
C PRO A 6 11.17 -12.74 -10.01
N VAL A 7 9.86 -12.57 -10.15
CA VAL A 7 9.11 -11.40 -9.68
C VAL A 7 8.18 -11.78 -8.55
N ILE A 8 8.10 -10.95 -7.51
CA ILE A 8 7.13 -11.10 -6.42
C ILE A 8 6.21 -9.88 -6.40
N ILE A 9 4.90 -10.13 -6.38
CA ILE A 9 3.86 -9.10 -6.30
C ILE A 9 3.40 -8.97 -4.85
N VAL A 10 3.65 -7.81 -4.23
CA VAL A 10 3.22 -7.47 -2.87
C VAL A 10 1.98 -6.57 -2.97
N PRO A 11 0.79 -7.06 -2.57
CA PRO A 11 -0.47 -6.36 -2.79
C PRO A 11 -0.69 -5.21 -1.79
N GLY A 12 -1.70 -4.38 -2.09
CA GLY A 12 -2.23 -3.35 -1.20
C GLY A 12 -3.00 -3.92 0.00
N ILE A 13 -3.32 -3.04 0.94
CA ILE A 13 -4.11 -3.37 2.14
C ILE A 13 -5.45 -3.97 1.72
N THR A 14 -5.93 -4.97 2.46
CA THR A 14 -7.20 -5.69 2.24
C THR A 14 -7.32 -6.52 0.97
N ALA A 15 -6.30 -6.53 0.10
CA ALA A 15 -6.39 -7.15 -1.22
C ALA A 15 -5.97 -8.63 -1.25
N SER A 16 -5.77 -9.23 -0.08
CA SER A 16 -5.67 -10.68 0.13
C SER A 16 -6.95 -11.16 0.81
N ASN A 17 -7.48 -12.30 0.37
CA ASN A 17 -8.51 -12.99 1.13
C ASN A 17 -7.98 -13.37 2.51
N LEU A 18 -8.87 -13.47 3.50
CA LEU A 18 -8.56 -14.08 4.79
C LEU A 18 -9.46 -15.30 4.99
N GLN A 19 -8.85 -16.40 5.43
CA GLN A 19 -9.51 -17.68 5.63
C GLN A 19 -9.20 -18.21 7.02
N ASP A 20 -10.21 -18.75 7.70
CA ASP A 20 -10.03 -19.50 8.93
C ASP A 20 -9.73 -20.97 8.60
N GLU A 21 -8.54 -21.43 8.97
CA GLU A 21 -8.03 -22.78 8.68
C GLU A 21 -8.32 -23.81 9.78
N TYR A 22 -9.00 -23.45 10.87
CA TYR A 22 -9.36 -24.46 11.90
C TYR A 22 -10.52 -25.36 11.48
N LEU A 23 -11.33 -24.93 10.52
CA LEU A 23 -12.38 -25.77 9.94
C LEU A 23 -11.76 -26.77 8.95
N ILE A 24 -12.37 -27.97 8.86
CA ILE A 24 -11.95 -29.01 7.91
C ILE A 24 -11.89 -28.44 6.48
N ASP A 25 -12.95 -27.70 6.11
CA ASP A 25 -12.97 -26.87 4.91
C ASP A 25 -12.72 -25.42 5.33
N PRO A 26 -11.57 -24.82 4.92
CA PRO A 26 -11.25 -23.46 5.32
C PRO A 26 -12.35 -22.46 4.93
N GLU A 27 -12.84 -21.70 5.91
CA GLU A 27 -13.88 -20.72 5.67
C GLU A 27 -13.25 -19.40 5.24
N THR A 28 -13.66 -18.86 4.10
CA THR A 28 -13.30 -17.48 3.74
C THR A 28 -14.11 -16.50 4.58
N ILE A 29 -13.45 -15.67 5.38
CA ILE A 29 -14.05 -14.61 6.21
C ILE A 29 -13.87 -13.22 5.60
N TRP A 30 -12.88 -13.06 4.72
CA TRP A 30 -12.66 -11.84 3.94
C TRP A 30 -12.34 -12.16 2.49
N SER A 31 -13.04 -11.53 1.56
CA SER A 31 -12.76 -11.53 0.12
C SER A 31 -13.35 -10.29 -0.55
N ALA A 32 -13.25 -10.20 -1.88
CA ALA A 32 -13.96 -9.17 -2.64
C ALA A 32 -15.50 -9.25 -2.46
N LEU A 33 -16.05 -10.45 -2.24
CA LEU A 33 -17.50 -10.69 -2.16
C LEU A 33 -18.03 -10.91 -0.73
N LYS A 34 -17.18 -11.29 0.23
CA LYS A 34 -17.55 -11.55 1.63
C LYS A 34 -16.74 -10.66 2.56
N LYS A 35 -17.42 -9.94 3.45
CA LYS A 35 -16.84 -9.02 4.43
C LYS A 35 -17.41 -9.33 5.81
N ASP A 36 -16.77 -10.25 6.54
CA ASP A 36 -17.18 -10.59 7.90
C ASP A 36 -16.38 -9.76 8.91
N TYR A 37 -16.88 -8.55 9.22
CA TYR A 37 -16.22 -7.60 10.11
C TYR A 37 -16.04 -8.11 11.54
N GLU A 38 -16.91 -9.02 12.00
CA GLU A 38 -16.84 -9.59 13.34
C GLU A 38 -15.74 -10.65 13.42
N ARG A 39 -15.61 -11.52 12.39
CA ARG A 39 -14.58 -12.57 12.32
C ARG A 39 -13.18 -12.04 12.03
N ILE A 40 -13.04 -10.88 11.38
CA ILE A 40 -11.71 -10.26 11.15
C ILE A 40 -11.22 -9.45 12.36
N ALA A 41 -12.06 -9.18 13.35
CA ALA A 41 -11.67 -8.34 14.47
C ALA A 41 -10.60 -9.01 15.34
N LEU A 42 -9.53 -8.28 15.64
CA LEU A 42 -8.44 -8.70 16.51
C LEU A 42 -8.74 -8.43 17.99
N HIS A 43 -8.23 -9.29 18.86
CA HIS A 43 -8.47 -9.28 20.30
C HIS A 43 -7.78 -8.07 20.95
N PRO A 44 -8.49 -7.28 21.79
CA PRO A 44 -7.96 -6.01 22.29
C PRO A 44 -6.75 -6.18 23.23
N ASP A 45 -6.65 -7.30 23.95
CA ASP A 45 -5.49 -7.61 24.81
C ASP A 45 -4.28 -8.18 24.04
N ASP A 46 -4.50 -8.75 22.85
CA ASP A 46 -3.44 -9.31 22.02
C ASP A 46 -3.85 -9.30 20.54
N LEU A 47 -3.43 -8.25 19.82
CA LEU A 47 -3.78 -8.01 18.42
C LEU A 47 -3.17 -9.03 17.44
N ARG A 48 -2.59 -10.13 17.94
CA ARG A 48 -2.16 -11.28 17.12
C ARG A 48 -3.27 -12.32 16.92
N TYR A 49 -4.34 -12.24 17.71
CA TYR A 49 -5.40 -13.26 17.73
C TYR A 49 -6.77 -12.63 17.51
N GLU A 50 -7.75 -13.44 17.12
CA GLU A 50 -9.12 -13.03 16.83
C GLU A 50 -9.93 -12.77 18.11
N ALA A 51 -10.83 -11.79 18.05
CA ALA A 51 -11.62 -11.32 19.20
C ALA A 51 -12.87 -12.16 19.50
N LEU A 52 -13.43 -12.85 18.50
CA LEU A 52 -14.72 -13.53 18.64
C LEU A 52 -14.56 -14.94 19.20
N GLU A 53 -13.84 -15.78 18.48
CA GLU A 53 -13.54 -17.17 18.82
C GLU A 53 -12.12 -17.50 18.37
N PRO A 54 -11.46 -18.49 18.99
CA PRO A 54 -10.16 -18.95 18.52
C PRO A 54 -10.26 -19.41 17.06
N ALA A 55 -9.57 -18.71 16.18
CA ALA A 55 -9.47 -19.02 14.75
C ALA A 55 -8.00 -19.13 14.34
N ARG A 56 -7.75 -19.73 13.19
CA ARG A 56 -6.43 -19.66 12.54
C ARG A 56 -6.59 -18.93 11.23
N VAL A 57 -6.62 -17.62 11.33
CA VAL A 57 -6.77 -16.78 10.14
C VAL A 57 -5.46 -16.72 9.38
N ARG A 58 -5.50 -17.09 8.09
CA ARG A 58 -4.39 -16.99 7.15
C ARG A 58 -4.79 -16.22 5.90
N ALA A 59 -3.79 -15.63 5.26
CA ALA A 59 -3.95 -14.99 3.98
C ALA A 59 -4.18 -16.04 2.89
N GLY A 60 -5.29 -15.92 2.18
CA GLY A 60 -5.62 -16.71 1.00
C GLY A 60 -5.19 -16.00 -0.28
N LYS A 61 -5.85 -16.30 -1.40
CA LYS A 61 -5.56 -15.68 -2.71
C LYS A 61 -5.70 -14.16 -2.70
N LEU A 62 -4.97 -13.49 -3.60
CA LEU A 62 -5.19 -12.08 -3.91
C LEU A 62 -6.54 -11.88 -4.60
N PHE A 63 -7.05 -10.65 -4.54
CA PHE A 63 -8.23 -10.25 -5.28
C PHE A 63 -7.94 -10.30 -6.78
N GLU A 64 -8.50 -11.29 -7.47
CA GLU A 64 -8.25 -11.55 -8.90
C GLU A 64 -8.52 -10.32 -9.76
N ILE A 65 -9.61 -9.61 -9.48
CA ILE A 65 -9.99 -8.35 -10.14
C ILE A 65 -8.86 -7.32 -10.20
N ALA A 66 -7.95 -7.29 -9.22
CA ALA A 66 -6.91 -6.28 -9.13
C ALA A 66 -5.51 -6.77 -9.51
N TYR A 67 -5.27 -8.09 -9.65
CA TYR A 67 -3.90 -8.59 -9.87
C TYR A 67 -3.78 -9.67 -10.94
N ASN A 68 -4.88 -10.25 -11.40
CA ASN A 68 -4.83 -11.35 -12.35
C ASN A 68 -4.15 -10.92 -13.66
N GLU A 69 -4.56 -9.77 -14.22
CA GLU A 69 -3.98 -9.25 -15.46
C GLU A 69 -2.50 -8.91 -15.30
N LEU A 70 -2.12 -8.16 -14.25
CA LEU A 70 -0.72 -7.86 -13.95
C LEU A 70 0.14 -9.12 -13.92
N ILE A 71 -0.28 -10.14 -13.15
CA ILE A 71 0.50 -11.37 -12.98
C ILE A 71 0.63 -12.12 -14.31
N ASN A 72 -0.47 -12.25 -15.06
CA ASN A 72 -0.46 -12.99 -16.32
C ASN A 72 0.33 -12.27 -17.41
N GLU A 73 0.19 -10.95 -17.52
CA GLU A 73 0.96 -10.14 -18.46
C GLU A 73 2.45 -10.14 -18.14
N LEU A 74 2.84 -10.08 -16.86
CA LEU A 74 4.25 -10.21 -16.48
C LEU A 74 4.80 -11.60 -16.81
N ARG A 75 4.06 -12.68 -16.51
CA ARG A 75 4.49 -14.06 -16.87
C ARG A 75 4.67 -14.21 -18.38
N TYR A 76 3.75 -13.64 -19.15
CA TYR A 76 3.76 -13.74 -20.61
C TYR A 76 4.87 -12.90 -21.25
N ASN A 77 5.08 -11.67 -20.81
CA ASN A 77 5.98 -10.73 -21.47
C ASN A 77 7.43 -10.74 -20.92
N LEU A 78 7.65 -11.29 -19.71
CA LEU A 78 9.00 -11.41 -19.15
C LEU A 78 9.77 -12.60 -19.75
N LYS A 79 9.10 -13.71 -20.07
CA LYS A 79 9.74 -14.87 -20.71
C LYS A 79 10.28 -14.50 -22.10
N ASP A 80 11.45 -15.05 -22.44
CA ASP A 80 12.01 -14.87 -23.79
C ASP A 80 11.50 -15.96 -24.76
N LYS A 81 11.15 -17.14 -24.22
CA LYS A 81 10.59 -18.29 -24.93
C LYS A 81 9.66 -19.08 -24.00
N GLU A 82 8.79 -19.90 -24.57
CA GLU A 82 7.84 -20.73 -23.80
C GLU A 82 8.53 -21.71 -22.84
N ASP A 83 9.69 -22.26 -23.21
CA ASP A 83 10.49 -23.19 -22.40
C ASP A 83 11.42 -22.48 -21.40
N LEU A 84 11.42 -21.15 -21.37
CA LEU A 84 12.20 -20.29 -20.49
C LEU A 84 11.27 -19.38 -19.65
N PRO A 85 10.35 -19.94 -18.83
CA PRO A 85 9.41 -19.15 -18.07
C PRO A 85 10.10 -18.31 -16.99
N VAL A 86 9.65 -17.07 -16.81
CA VAL A 86 10.04 -16.24 -15.66
C VAL A 86 8.99 -16.41 -14.57
N PRO A 87 9.36 -16.87 -13.36
CA PRO A 87 8.41 -17.00 -12.27
C PRO A 87 7.88 -15.64 -11.81
N VAL A 88 6.56 -15.53 -11.65
CA VAL A 88 5.88 -14.37 -11.06
C VAL A 88 4.92 -14.89 -10.00
N TYR A 89 5.14 -14.53 -8.75
CA TYR A 89 4.39 -15.06 -7.61
C TYR A 89 3.69 -13.96 -6.81
N PRO A 90 2.39 -14.12 -6.49
CA PRO A 90 1.74 -13.26 -5.52
C PRO A 90 2.22 -13.59 -4.10
N PHE A 91 2.42 -12.56 -3.29
CA PHE A 91 2.68 -12.68 -1.85
C PHE A 91 1.45 -12.22 -1.06
N PRO A 92 0.45 -13.09 -0.85
CA PRO A 92 -0.67 -12.76 0.02
C PRO A 92 -0.22 -12.65 1.47
N TYR A 93 -0.82 -11.73 2.21
CA TYR A 93 -0.51 -11.52 3.62
C TYR A 93 -1.72 -11.07 4.43
N ASP A 94 -1.67 -11.29 5.75
CA ASP A 94 -2.71 -10.82 6.65
C ASP A 94 -2.54 -9.33 6.87
N TRP A 95 -3.37 -8.56 6.15
CA TRP A 95 -3.32 -7.11 6.11
C TRP A 95 -3.74 -6.43 7.42
N ARG A 96 -4.25 -7.19 8.40
CA ARG A 96 -4.59 -6.67 9.71
C ARG A 96 -3.36 -6.45 10.58
N MET A 97 -2.31 -7.23 10.33
CA MET A 97 -1.16 -7.38 11.21
C MET A 97 -0.15 -6.22 11.09
N PRO A 98 0.67 -5.99 12.14
CA PRO A 98 1.82 -5.09 12.08
C PRO A 98 2.77 -5.40 10.90
N LEU A 99 3.25 -4.37 10.22
CA LEU A 99 4.03 -4.56 8.98
C LEU A 99 5.40 -5.22 9.23
N GLU A 100 5.99 -5.12 10.42
CA GLU A 100 7.26 -5.80 10.75
C GLU A 100 7.13 -7.31 10.65
N PHE A 101 5.99 -7.86 11.07
CA PHE A 101 5.70 -9.29 10.94
C PHE A 101 5.58 -9.69 9.46
N ILE A 102 4.89 -8.88 8.67
CA ILE A 102 4.71 -9.11 7.23
C ILE A 102 6.02 -8.99 6.47
N GLN A 103 6.90 -8.05 6.86
CA GLN A 103 8.24 -7.91 6.29
C GLN A 103 9.11 -9.15 6.54
N LYS A 104 9.00 -9.75 7.72
CA LYS A 104 9.68 -11.03 8.01
C LYS A 104 9.12 -12.16 7.14
N GLN A 105 7.79 -12.25 6.99
CA GLN A 105 7.18 -13.24 6.09
C GLN A 105 7.61 -13.04 4.63
N LEU A 106 7.77 -11.79 4.18
CA LEU A 106 8.28 -11.49 2.85
C LEU A 106 9.73 -11.98 2.67
N ASP A 107 10.59 -11.85 3.69
CA ASP A 107 11.96 -12.40 3.65
C ASP A 107 11.97 -13.93 3.52
N ASP A 108 11.13 -14.60 4.30
CA ASP A 108 10.97 -16.06 4.24
C ASP A 108 10.45 -16.48 2.84
N PHE A 109 9.47 -15.74 2.29
CA PHE A 109 8.91 -16.00 0.96
C PHE A 109 9.91 -15.73 -0.18
N ILE A 110 10.72 -14.66 -0.09
CA ILE A 110 11.80 -14.40 -1.05
C ILE A 110 12.78 -15.56 -1.09
N THR A 111 13.15 -16.10 0.08
CA THR A 111 14.02 -17.27 0.20
C THR A 111 13.40 -18.49 -0.49
N GLU A 112 12.12 -18.76 -0.24
CA GLU A 112 11.40 -19.85 -0.91
C GLU A 112 11.37 -19.68 -2.43
N VAL A 113 11.07 -18.47 -2.93
CA VAL A 113 11.04 -18.18 -4.37
C VAL A 113 12.41 -18.40 -5.00
N ILE A 114 13.49 -17.96 -4.35
CA ILE A 114 14.86 -18.20 -4.81
C ILE A 114 15.13 -19.70 -4.90
N ASP A 115 14.83 -20.46 -3.85
CA ASP A 115 15.12 -21.89 -3.78
C ASP A 115 14.32 -22.70 -4.81
N ARG A 116 13.04 -22.37 -5.01
CA ARG A 116 12.24 -22.94 -6.10
C ARG A 116 12.80 -22.59 -7.48
N THR A 117 13.24 -21.35 -7.67
CA THR A 117 13.78 -20.87 -8.95
C THR A 117 15.09 -21.59 -9.32
N LYS A 118 15.95 -21.90 -8.34
CA LYS A 118 17.19 -22.68 -8.57
C LYS A 118 16.94 -24.06 -9.20
N LEU A 119 15.74 -24.64 -8.98
CA LEU A 119 15.36 -25.95 -9.50
C LEU A 119 14.88 -25.91 -10.96
N LEU A 120 14.64 -24.73 -11.54
CA LEU A 120 14.27 -24.62 -12.95
C LEU A 120 15.50 -24.87 -13.83
N LYS A 121 15.37 -25.82 -14.77
CA LYS A 121 16.47 -26.30 -15.64
C LYS A 121 17.26 -25.16 -16.28
N HIS A 122 16.59 -24.13 -16.78
CA HIS A 122 17.26 -23.02 -17.45
C HIS A 122 17.91 -22.03 -16.47
N TYR A 123 17.31 -21.74 -15.32
CA TYR A 123 17.96 -20.95 -14.26
C TYR A 123 19.19 -21.66 -13.70
N ASN A 124 19.12 -22.98 -13.51
CA ASN A 124 20.25 -23.79 -13.10
C ASN A 124 21.38 -23.75 -14.13
N LYS A 125 21.06 -23.94 -15.43
CA LYS A 125 22.02 -23.86 -16.54
C LYS A 125 22.71 -22.50 -16.63
N GLU A 126 21.97 -21.41 -16.42
CA GLU A 126 22.49 -20.04 -16.41
C GLU A 126 23.15 -19.65 -15.06
N LYS A 127 23.39 -20.63 -14.17
CA LYS A 127 24.06 -20.45 -12.88
C LYS A 127 23.42 -19.39 -11.98
N TYR A 128 22.09 -19.35 -11.94
CA TYR A 128 21.34 -18.44 -11.05
C TYR A 128 21.76 -18.55 -9.56
N ALA A 129 22.26 -19.71 -9.13
CA ALA A 129 22.77 -19.92 -7.78
C ALA A 129 23.98 -19.01 -7.42
N ASP A 130 24.71 -18.52 -8.41
CA ASP A 130 25.87 -17.63 -8.22
C ASP A 130 25.43 -16.16 -7.98
N ASP A 131 24.20 -15.80 -8.35
CA ASP A 131 23.63 -14.46 -8.17
C ASP A 131 22.11 -14.51 -7.93
N THR A 132 21.72 -15.00 -6.75
CA THR A 132 20.32 -15.20 -6.40
C THR A 132 19.64 -13.88 -6.06
N LYS A 133 18.98 -13.26 -7.04
CA LYS A 133 18.15 -12.07 -6.84
C LYS A 133 16.70 -12.27 -7.27
N VAL A 134 15.83 -11.40 -6.78
CA VAL A 134 14.42 -11.26 -7.19
C VAL A 134 14.12 -9.81 -7.59
N ASN A 135 13.07 -9.61 -8.37
CA ASN A 135 12.45 -8.31 -8.59
C ASN A 135 11.17 -8.20 -7.76
N LEU A 136 10.83 -7.01 -7.27
CA LEU A 136 9.64 -6.79 -6.46
C LEU A 136 8.71 -5.77 -7.12
N VAL A 137 7.40 -6.01 -7.06
CA VAL A 137 6.35 -5.05 -7.43
C VAL A 137 5.45 -4.85 -6.22
N GLY A 138 5.46 -3.66 -5.63
CA GLY A 138 4.58 -3.29 -4.53
C GLY A 138 3.43 -2.42 -5.02
N HIS A 139 2.21 -2.78 -4.68
CA HIS A 139 1.03 -1.91 -4.91
C HIS A 139 0.53 -1.36 -3.58
N SER A 140 0.23 -0.06 -3.51
CA SER A 140 -0.33 0.58 -2.32
C SER A 140 0.52 0.26 -1.07
N MET A 141 -0.06 -0.29 -0.01
CA MET A 141 0.67 -0.71 1.21
C MET A 141 1.83 -1.69 0.93
N GLY A 142 1.78 -2.45 -0.17
CA GLY A 142 2.86 -3.34 -0.57
C GLY A 142 4.19 -2.63 -0.80
N GLY A 143 4.18 -1.37 -1.25
CA GLY A 143 5.40 -0.58 -1.35
C GLY A 143 6.01 -0.25 0.02
N LEU A 144 5.19 0.03 1.04
CA LEU A 144 5.65 0.26 2.41
C LEU A 144 6.28 -1.00 3.02
N ILE A 145 5.70 -2.17 2.75
CA ILE A 145 6.25 -3.47 3.15
C ILE A 145 7.63 -3.68 2.50
N ILE A 146 7.76 -3.45 1.19
CA ILE A 146 9.04 -3.57 0.49
C ILE A 146 10.07 -2.60 1.05
N THR A 147 9.73 -1.33 1.27
CA THR A 147 10.65 -0.34 1.84
C THR A 147 11.10 -0.73 3.25
N GLY A 148 10.19 -1.17 4.12
CA GLY A 148 10.51 -1.64 5.47
C GLY A 148 11.40 -2.89 5.46
N TYR A 149 11.11 -3.84 4.57
CA TYR A 149 11.95 -5.03 4.33
C TYR A 149 13.38 -4.64 3.94
N LEU A 150 13.53 -3.78 2.93
CA LEU A 150 14.83 -3.32 2.45
C LEU A 150 15.59 -2.51 3.51
N LYS A 151 14.88 -1.68 4.29
CA LYS A 151 15.46 -0.94 5.42
C LYS A 151 16.03 -1.88 6.48
N SER A 152 15.32 -2.98 6.77
CA SER A 152 15.70 -3.94 7.81
C SER A 152 16.79 -4.91 7.34
N LYS A 153 16.69 -5.41 6.10
CA LYS A 153 17.63 -6.39 5.53
C LYS A 153 18.91 -5.74 5.01
N GLY A 154 18.84 -4.48 4.57
CA GLY A 154 19.96 -3.72 4.00
C GLY A 154 20.58 -4.38 2.78
N LYS A 155 21.91 -4.27 2.62
CA LYS A 155 22.67 -4.84 1.49
C LYS A 155 22.62 -6.36 1.38
N LYS A 156 22.10 -7.06 2.40
CA LYS A 156 21.87 -8.52 2.36
C LYS A 156 20.56 -8.89 1.65
N SER A 157 19.73 -7.92 1.28
CA SER A 157 18.51 -8.18 0.52
C SER A 157 18.87 -8.68 -0.89
N PRO A 158 18.34 -9.83 -1.33
CA PRO A 158 18.58 -10.36 -2.66
C PRO A 158 17.66 -9.68 -3.69
N VAL A 159 17.59 -8.35 -3.69
CA VAL A 159 16.68 -7.58 -4.54
C VAL A 159 17.45 -6.88 -5.65
N ASN A 160 17.02 -7.12 -6.89
CA ASN A 160 17.63 -6.51 -8.08
C ASN A 160 16.96 -5.18 -8.46
N LYS A 161 15.62 -5.17 -8.57
CA LYS A 161 14.83 -3.99 -8.94
C LYS A 161 13.51 -3.98 -8.19
N VAL A 162 13.00 -2.78 -7.97
CA VAL A 162 11.70 -2.53 -7.33
C VAL A 162 10.83 -1.68 -8.22
N VAL A 163 9.55 -2.03 -8.32
CA VAL A 163 8.48 -1.19 -8.84
C VAL A 163 7.52 -0.92 -7.70
N THR A 164 7.07 0.33 -7.56
CA THR A 164 5.95 0.67 -6.68
C THR A 164 4.84 1.36 -7.44
N LEU A 165 3.61 0.92 -7.23
CA LEU A 165 2.39 1.44 -7.86
C LEU A 165 1.50 2.06 -6.78
N ALA A 166 1.21 3.36 -6.88
CA ALA A 166 0.30 4.08 -5.96
C ALA A 166 0.63 3.89 -4.46
N THR A 167 1.91 3.80 -4.10
CA THR A 167 2.32 3.59 -2.71
C THR A 167 2.13 4.87 -1.88
N PRO A 168 1.39 4.82 -0.76
CA PRO A 168 1.29 5.94 0.18
C PRO A 168 2.55 6.04 1.07
N PHE A 169 3.69 6.39 0.47
CA PHE A 169 4.98 6.48 1.18
C PHE A 169 4.96 7.39 2.40
N GLN A 170 4.09 8.39 2.43
CA GLN A 170 3.88 9.29 3.57
C GLN A 170 2.44 9.22 4.10
N GLY A 171 1.65 8.22 3.71
CA GLY A 171 0.28 7.99 4.18
C GLY A 171 -0.81 8.65 3.32
N SER A 172 -2.06 8.48 3.75
CA SER A 172 -3.27 9.04 3.12
C SER A 172 -4.29 9.46 4.16
N PHE A 173 -5.00 10.57 3.91
CA PHE A 173 -6.09 11.00 4.77
C PHE A 173 -7.23 9.98 4.84
N GLU A 174 -7.41 9.14 3.83
CA GLU A 174 -8.45 8.10 3.81
C GLU A 174 -8.28 7.10 4.96
N ALA A 175 -7.05 6.84 5.44
CA ALA A 175 -6.82 6.01 6.63
C ALA A 175 -7.41 6.66 7.89
N VAL A 176 -7.27 7.98 8.03
CA VAL A 176 -7.88 8.75 9.12
C VAL A 176 -9.40 8.64 9.02
N ILE A 177 -9.97 8.95 7.84
CA ILE A 177 -11.43 8.91 7.62
C ILE A 177 -12.00 7.53 7.95
N LYS A 178 -11.30 6.46 7.55
CA LYS A 178 -11.68 5.07 7.85
C LYS A 178 -11.79 4.81 9.35
N ILE A 179 -10.83 5.29 10.15
CA ILE A 179 -10.82 5.12 11.61
C ILE A 179 -11.92 5.98 12.27
N ILE A 180 -12.15 7.21 11.81
CA ILE A 180 -13.10 8.12 12.46
C ILE A 180 -14.55 7.82 12.11
N THR A 181 -14.84 7.43 10.87
CA THR A 181 -16.23 7.27 10.36
C THR A 181 -16.58 5.85 9.93
N GLY A 182 -15.59 5.00 9.63
CA GLY A 182 -15.78 3.71 8.95
C GLY A 182 -15.87 3.83 7.43
N THR A 183 -15.92 5.04 6.88
CA THR A 183 -16.09 5.30 5.45
C THR A 183 -14.76 5.77 4.87
N ALA A 184 -14.30 5.14 3.80
CA ALA A 184 -13.13 5.59 3.05
C ALA A 184 -13.07 4.86 1.70
N ASN A 185 -12.35 5.42 0.75
CA ASN A 185 -12.03 4.75 -0.52
C ASN A 185 -11.09 3.53 -0.35
N LEU A 186 -10.61 3.26 0.88
CA LEU A 186 -9.81 2.08 1.24
C LEU A 186 -10.64 0.79 1.40
N GLY A 187 -11.81 0.69 0.76
CA GLY A 187 -12.71 -0.47 0.82
C GLY A 187 -13.88 -0.34 -0.15
N THR A 188 -14.65 -1.43 -0.32
CA THR A 188 -15.65 -1.58 -1.39
C THR A 188 -17.11 -1.57 -0.89
N SER A 189 -17.35 -1.26 0.39
CA SER A 189 -18.65 -1.45 1.06
C SER A 189 -19.27 -0.13 1.56
N PRO A 190 -20.62 -0.03 1.62
CA PRO A 190 -21.29 1.11 2.23
C PRO A 190 -20.92 1.29 3.71
N PRO A 191 -20.97 2.52 4.24
CA PRO A 191 -20.71 2.82 5.65
C PRO A 191 -21.47 1.90 6.61
N SER A 192 -20.77 1.25 7.55
CA SER A 192 -21.42 0.54 8.66
C SER A 192 -20.67 0.76 9.98
N SER A 193 -21.39 0.67 11.10
CA SER A 193 -20.78 0.73 12.44
C SER A 193 -19.74 -0.38 12.64
N ARG A 194 -20.04 -1.58 12.14
CA ARG A 194 -19.17 -2.76 12.20
C ARG A 194 -17.83 -2.55 11.51
N GLU A 195 -17.85 -1.94 10.32
CA GLU A 195 -16.63 -1.61 9.59
C GLU A 195 -15.76 -0.59 10.33
N ARG A 196 -16.40 0.44 10.90
CA ARG A 196 -15.70 1.45 11.70
C ARG A 196 -15.04 0.84 12.93
N GLU A 197 -15.74 -0.03 13.63
CA GLU A 197 -15.23 -0.72 14.83
C GLU A 197 -14.06 -1.63 14.46
N ALA A 198 -14.18 -2.45 13.41
CA ALA A 198 -13.10 -3.30 12.92
C ALA A 198 -11.86 -2.47 12.50
N ALA A 199 -12.05 -1.35 11.81
CA ALA A 199 -10.96 -0.46 11.40
C ALA A 199 -10.13 0.06 12.59
N ARG A 200 -10.79 0.38 13.71
CA ARG A 200 -10.14 0.92 14.93
C ARG A 200 -9.27 -0.09 15.67
N ILE A 201 -9.44 -1.38 15.39
CA ILE A 201 -8.67 -2.48 16.01
C ILE A 201 -7.81 -3.24 14.98
N THR A 202 -7.54 -2.61 13.84
CA THR A 202 -6.70 -3.16 12.76
C THR A 202 -5.34 -2.44 12.72
N PRO A 203 -4.26 -2.97 13.32
CA PRO A 203 -2.92 -2.37 13.30
C PRO A 203 -2.44 -1.92 11.92
N GLY A 204 -2.61 -2.75 10.89
CA GLY A 204 -2.14 -2.48 9.53
C GLY A 204 -2.66 -1.14 8.96
N LEU A 205 -3.86 -0.70 9.36
CA LEU A 205 -4.44 0.56 8.89
C LEU A 205 -3.66 1.79 9.41
N TYR A 206 -3.07 1.71 10.61
CA TYR A 206 -2.37 2.83 11.24
C TYR A 206 -1.05 3.18 10.52
N TYR A 207 -0.46 2.23 9.78
CA TYR A 207 0.75 2.47 8.96
C TYR A 207 0.47 3.36 7.74
N LEU A 208 -0.81 3.56 7.41
CA LEU A 208 -1.24 4.43 6.31
C LEU A 208 -1.55 5.86 6.77
N LEU A 209 -1.37 6.17 8.06
CA LEU A 209 -1.59 7.53 8.56
C LEU A 209 -0.60 8.53 7.93
N PRO A 210 -1.07 9.76 7.61
CA PRO A 210 -0.22 10.79 7.05
C PRO A 210 0.94 11.20 7.96
N SER A 211 2.12 11.43 7.39
CA SER A 211 3.26 12.09 8.04
C SER A 211 3.65 13.42 7.38
N PHE A 212 3.11 13.73 6.20
CA PHE A 212 3.29 15.01 5.53
C PHE A 212 2.47 16.12 6.21
N LYS A 213 2.95 17.37 6.20
CA LYS A 213 2.28 18.51 6.84
C LYS A 213 1.29 19.24 5.91
N ASN A 214 1.55 19.20 4.61
CA ASN A 214 0.78 19.93 3.62
C ASN A 214 -0.69 19.49 3.66
N GLY A 215 -1.61 20.46 3.69
CA GLY A 215 -3.05 20.20 3.74
C GLY A 215 -3.61 19.91 5.14
N ILE A 216 -2.78 19.78 6.18
CA ILE A 216 -3.26 19.66 7.56
C ILE A 216 -3.43 21.06 8.16
N THR A 217 -4.59 21.31 8.75
CA THR A 217 -4.85 22.51 9.55
C THR A 217 -5.37 22.11 10.92
N THR A 218 -4.87 22.75 11.97
CA THR A 218 -5.28 22.49 13.34
C THR A 218 -5.58 23.79 14.07
N ASP A 219 -6.47 23.73 15.07
CA ASP A 219 -6.51 24.78 16.10
C ASP A 219 -5.14 24.88 16.79
N THR A 220 -4.79 26.07 17.29
CA THR A 220 -3.40 26.43 17.70
C THR A 220 -2.83 25.59 18.83
N ASP A 221 -3.69 24.94 19.64
CA ASP A 221 -3.29 24.16 20.81
C ASP A 221 -3.44 22.63 20.60
N LEU A 222 -3.73 22.18 19.37
CA LEU A 222 -3.73 20.78 19.00
C LEU A 222 -2.39 20.37 18.37
N PRO A 223 -1.89 19.14 18.63
CA PRO A 223 -0.75 18.59 17.91
C PRO A 223 -1.03 18.43 16.40
N VAL A 224 0.01 18.52 15.57
CA VAL A 224 -0.10 18.40 14.09
C VAL A 224 0.24 16.98 13.59
N SER A 225 0.31 15.98 14.48
CA SER A 225 0.71 14.60 14.12
C SER A 225 -0.45 13.63 14.32
N PHE A 226 -0.78 12.86 13.28
CA PHE A 226 -1.78 11.79 13.37
C PHE A 226 -1.37 10.63 14.28
N PHE A 227 -0.08 10.53 14.59
CA PHE A 227 0.46 9.56 15.54
C PHE A 227 0.31 10.00 17.00
N ASN A 228 -0.18 11.21 17.26
CA ASN A 228 -0.44 11.68 18.61
C ASN A 228 -1.84 11.24 19.07
N PRO A 229 -1.99 10.47 20.17
CA PRO A 229 -3.30 10.07 20.67
C PRO A 229 -4.22 11.27 20.98
N GLU A 230 -3.68 12.43 21.36
CA GLU A 230 -4.46 13.61 21.75
C GLU A 230 -5.24 14.28 20.63
N ILE A 231 -5.01 13.94 19.36
CA ILE A 231 -5.77 14.52 18.25
C ILE A 231 -6.99 13.68 17.86
N TRP A 232 -7.14 12.48 18.42
CA TRP A 232 -8.20 11.57 18.05
C TRP A 232 -9.49 11.90 18.80
N GLN A 233 -10.59 11.96 18.07
CA GLN A 233 -11.90 12.33 18.60
C GLN A 233 -12.43 11.32 19.64
N THR A 234 -13.22 11.81 20.60
CA THR A 234 -13.76 11.04 21.73
C THR A 234 -14.50 9.77 21.30
N GLY A 235 -15.22 9.80 20.17
CA GLY A 235 -15.94 8.64 19.65
C GLY A 235 -15.06 7.46 19.20
N VAL A 236 -13.76 7.66 19.01
CA VAL A 236 -12.79 6.57 18.80
C VAL A 236 -12.53 5.85 20.11
N TYR A 237 -12.19 6.61 21.17
CA TYR A 237 -11.96 6.07 22.51
C TYR A 237 -13.18 5.34 23.07
N GLN A 238 -14.36 5.95 23.00
CA GLN A 238 -15.61 5.34 23.50
C GLN A 238 -15.91 4.00 22.83
N SER A 239 -15.60 3.86 21.54
CA SER A 239 -15.80 2.62 20.79
C SER A 239 -14.79 1.55 21.16
N LEU A 240 -13.54 1.93 21.42
CA LEU A 240 -12.53 1.00 21.95
C LEU A 240 -12.87 0.57 23.38
N GLU A 241 -13.36 1.49 24.23
CA GLU A 241 -13.82 1.17 25.58
C GLU A 241 -14.97 0.15 25.57
N GLU A 242 -15.94 0.32 24.67
CA GLU A 242 -17.04 -0.62 24.52
C GLU A 242 -16.57 -1.97 23.94
N PHE A 243 -15.66 -1.95 22.99
CA PHE A 243 -15.07 -3.18 22.44
C PHE A 243 -14.30 -3.96 23.51
N ILE A 244 -13.48 -3.29 24.31
CA ILE A 244 -12.78 -3.88 25.46
C ILE A 244 -13.77 -4.43 26.47
N ARG A 245 -14.86 -3.72 26.79
CA ARG A 245 -15.91 -4.25 27.68
C ARG A 245 -16.49 -5.57 27.17
N LEU A 246 -16.70 -5.68 25.87
CA LEU A 246 -17.36 -6.83 25.25
C LEU A 246 -16.43 -8.02 25.01
N LYS A 247 -15.15 -7.75 24.68
CA LYS A 247 -14.21 -8.75 24.15
C LYS A 247 -12.91 -8.87 24.94
N GLY A 248 -12.59 -7.89 25.78
CA GLY A 248 -11.36 -7.89 26.56
C GLY A 248 -11.43 -8.83 27.75
N LEU A 249 -10.23 -9.15 28.27
CA LEU A 249 -10.06 -9.83 29.54
C LEU A 249 -10.54 -8.94 30.71
N PRO A 250 -10.76 -9.50 31.91
CA PRO A 250 -11.06 -8.70 33.08
C PRO A 250 -10.05 -7.55 33.27
N ALA A 251 -10.57 -6.33 33.27
CA ALA A 251 -9.77 -5.11 33.22
C ALA A 251 -8.78 -5.04 34.40
N GLN A 252 -7.54 -4.69 34.11
CA GLN A 252 -6.50 -4.46 35.12
C GLN A 252 -6.45 -2.98 35.53
N SER A 253 -7.04 -2.09 34.74
CA SER A 253 -7.16 -0.65 35.01
C SER A 253 -8.53 -0.13 34.59
N SER A 254 -8.74 1.19 34.59
CA SER A 254 -9.99 1.71 34.03
C SER A 254 -10.06 1.40 32.52
N ARG A 255 -11.23 1.04 31.99
CA ARG A 255 -11.39 0.77 30.54
C ARG A 255 -10.95 1.93 29.66
N LYS A 256 -11.09 3.17 30.15
CA LYS A 256 -10.60 4.38 29.49
C LYS A 256 -9.08 4.35 29.34
N ASP A 257 -8.36 3.94 30.37
CA ASP A 257 -6.90 3.80 30.32
C ASP A 257 -6.49 2.67 29.38
N GLU A 258 -7.24 1.56 29.35
CA GLU A 258 -6.98 0.43 28.44
C GLU A 258 -7.22 0.81 26.98
N ALA A 259 -8.33 1.47 26.66
CA ALA A 259 -8.60 2.00 25.33
C ALA A 259 -7.51 2.97 24.86
N ARG A 260 -7.05 3.85 25.76
CA ARG A 260 -5.97 4.79 25.47
C ARG A 260 -4.64 4.08 25.25
N LYS A 261 -4.30 3.08 26.06
CA LYS A 261 -3.10 2.24 25.89
C LYS A 261 -3.14 1.51 24.56
N LEU A 262 -4.26 0.89 24.21
CA LEU A 262 -4.44 0.16 22.95
C LEU A 262 -4.23 1.05 21.72
N LEU A 263 -4.92 2.19 21.67
CA LEU A 263 -4.75 3.14 20.56
C LEU A 263 -3.32 3.66 20.47
N THR A 264 -2.74 4.04 21.61
CA THR A 264 -1.38 4.58 21.69
C THR A 264 -0.34 3.54 21.24
N ALA A 265 -0.53 2.26 21.56
CA ALA A 265 0.34 1.18 21.11
C ALA A 265 0.34 1.06 19.57
N MET A 266 -0.84 1.06 18.93
CA MET A 266 -0.94 1.01 17.46
C MET A 266 -0.35 2.26 16.80
N LEU A 267 -0.60 3.45 17.36
CA LEU A 267 -0.04 4.70 16.85
C LEU A 267 1.49 4.74 16.97
N ASN A 268 2.04 4.34 18.11
CA ASN A 268 3.48 4.30 18.33
C ASN A 268 4.16 3.32 17.38
N GLN A 269 3.60 2.12 17.22
CA GLN A 269 4.14 1.12 16.30
C GLN A 269 4.19 1.63 14.85
N ALA A 270 3.09 2.23 14.37
CA ALA A 270 3.04 2.82 13.04
C ALA A 270 4.00 4.02 12.88
N ASN A 271 4.16 4.85 13.92
CA ASN A 271 5.08 5.98 13.91
C ASN A 271 6.55 5.53 13.86
N GLU A 272 6.92 4.51 14.66
CA GLU A 272 8.26 3.93 14.64
C GLU A 272 8.60 3.36 13.26
N HIS A 273 7.64 2.68 12.62
CA HIS A 273 7.81 2.20 11.25
C HIS A 273 8.01 3.35 10.27
N ARG A 274 7.15 4.38 10.33
CA ARG A 274 7.25 5.58 9.48
C ARG A 274 8.62 6.22 9.61
N GLN A 275 9.10 6.47 10.83
CA GLN A 275 10.42 7.05 11.09
C GLN A 275 11.55 6.19 10.51
N LYS A 276 11.47 4.86 10.64
CA LYS A 276 12.45 3.95 10.03
C LYS A 276 12.45 4.04 8.51
N THR A 277 11.28 4.07 7.88
CA THR A 277 11.16 4.16 6.42
C THR A 277 11.50 5.54 5.85
N ASP A 278 11.23 6.62 6.59
CA ASP A 278 11.58 7.98 6.19
C ASP A 278 13.11 8.17 6.19
N GLY A 279 13.82 7.48 7.08
CA GLY A 279 15.27 7.40 7.10
C GLY A 279 15.87 6.32 6.18
N PHE A 280 15.10 5.75 5.24
CA PHE A 280 15.62 4.79 4.25
C PHE A 280 16.43 5.52 3.17
N GLU A 281 17.50 4.87 2.69
CA GLU A 281 18.28 5.34 1.55
C GLU A 281 18.60 4.13 0.66
N LEU A 282 18.46 4.28 -0.66
CA LEU A 282 18.63 3.19 -1.63
C LEU A 282 19.98 2.48 -1.50
N LYS A 283 21.08 3.24 -1.32
CA LYS A 283 22.44 2.70 -1.18
C LYS A 283 22.60 1.73 0.01
N ASN A 284 21.77 1.87 1.05
CA ASN A 284 21.80 1.00 2.23
C ASN A 284 21.21 -0.38 1.94
N ALA A 285 20.42 -0.50 0.87
CA ALA A 285 19.94 -1.76 0.31
C ALA A 285 20.72 -2.22 -0.93
N GLY A 286 21.82 -1.55 -1.29
CA GLY A 286 22.57 -1.86 -2.52
C GLY A 286 21.85 -1.43 -3.81
N LEU A 287 20.86 -0.55 -3.71
CA LEU A 287 20.11 0.00 -4.83
C LEU A 287 20.57 1.44 -5.14
N ASN A 288 20.21 1.91 -6.33
CA ASN A 288 20.29 3.31 -6.74
C ASN A 288 18.96 3.72 -7.41
N LYS A 289 18.84 4.98 -7.83
CA LYS A 289 17.59 5.49 -8.44
C LYS A 289 17.14 4.64 -9.65
N ASP A 290 18.09 4.18 -10.47
CA ASP A 290 17.84 3.41 -11.70
C ASP A 290 17.40 1.95 -11.41
N ARG A 291 17.36 1.55 -10.13
CA ARG A 291 16.81 0.26 -9.68
C ARG A 291 15.45 0.39 -9.01
N TRP A 292 14.85 1.58 -8.99
CA TRP A 292 13.52 1.81 -8.42
C TRP A 292 12.61 2.60 -9.35
N LEU A 293 11.54 1.98 -9.84
CA LEU A 293 10.47 2.64 -10.60
C LEU A 293 9.30 2.99 -9.67
N ALA A 294 9.16 4.26 -9.33
CA ALA A 294 8.07 4.77 -8.51
C ALA A 294 6.96 5.39 -9.38
N VAL A 295 5.85 4.67 -9.52
CA VAL A 295 4.66 5.10 -10.26
C VAL A 295 3.67 5.74 -9.29
N VAL A 296 3.31 6.99 -9.57
CA VAL A 296 2.41 7.81 -8.74
C VAL A 296 1.15 8.12 -9.54
N GLY A 297 -0.02 7.84 -8.96
CA GLY A 297 -1.28 8.22 -9.57
C GLY A 297 -1.61 9.69 -9.31
N VAL A 298 -2.05 10.40 -10.33
CA VAL A 298 -2.43 11.82 -10.32
C VAL A 298 -3.71 12.02 -11.13
N ASP A 299 -4.20 13.26 -11.16
CA ASP A 299 -5.37 13.66 -11.95
C ASP A 299 -6.65 12.91 -11.57
N SER A 300 -6.83 12.67 -10.27
CA SER A 300 -8.07 12.16 -9.69
C SER A 300 -8.47 12.96 -8.47
N GLU A 301 -9.77 13.16 -8.30
CA GLU A 301 -10.33 13.84 -7.13
C GLU A 301 -9.96 13.08 -5.85
N THR A 302 -9.10 13.71 -5.05
CA THR A 302 -8.48 13.08 -3.88
C THR A 302 -8.55 14.00 -2.69
N ARG A 303 -8.74 13.45 -1.48
CA ARG A 303 -8.67 14.24 -0.25
C ARG A 303 -7.23 14.74 -0.08
N VAL A 304 -7.04 16.06 -0.13
CA VAL A 304 -5.73 16.73 -0.04
C VAL A 304 -5.65 17.68 1.16
N LYS A 305 -6.78 17.89 1.85
CA LYS A 305 -6.85 18.68 3.07
C LYS A 305 -7.57 17.89 4.18
N LEU A 306 -7.22 18.20 5.42
CA LEU A 306 -7.95 17.74 6.59
C LEU A 306 -7.79 18.77 7.72
N LYS A 307 -8.92 19.20 8.28
CA LYS A 307 -8.94 20.12 9.41
C LYS A 307 -9.27 19.40 10.71
N ILE A 308 -8.53 19.73 11.76
CA ILE A 308 -8.75 19.24 13.12
C ILE A 308 -9.05 20.46 14.00
N SER A 309 -10.23 20.50 14.57
CA SER A 309 -10.65 21.58 15.47
C SER A 309 -11.07 21.05 16.83
N LYS A 310 -11.51 21.95 17.71
CA LYS A 310 -12.12 21.58 18.99
C LYS A 310 -13.62 21.80 18.99
N ILE A 311 -14.35 20.78 19.45
CA ILE A 311 -15.72 20.93 19.92
C ILE A 311 -15.67 20.92 21.46
N GLY A 312 -15.79 22.12 22.06
CA GLY A 312 -15.53 22.33 23.48
C GLY A 312 -14.04 22.11 23.80
N LYS A 313 -13.72 21.06 24.56
CA LYS A 313 -12.33 20.67 24.87
C LYS A 313 -11.83 19.46 24.08
N SER A 314 -12.69 18.84 23.28
CA SER A 314 -12.37 17.58 22.59
C SER A 314 -11.97 17.83 21.13
N PRO A 315 -10.93 17.15 20.61
CA PRO A 315 -10.61 17.18 19.19
C PRO A 315 -11.76 16.65 18.34
N ASN A 316 -11.92 17.23 17.16
CA ASN A 316 -12.89 16.84 16.15
C ASN A 316 -12.30 17.01 14.75
N PHE A 317 -12.52 16.03 13.87
CA PHE A 317 -12.16 16.15 12.47
C PHE A 317 -13.30 16.82 11.70
N GLU A 318 -13.02 17.97 11.09
CA GLU A 318 -13.95 18.65 10.21
C GLU A 318 -13.81 18.10 8.80
N LEU A 319 -14.85 17.40 8.33
CA LEU A 319 -14.89 16.84 6.99
C LEU A 319 -15.73 17.73 6.08
N SER A 320 -15.13 18.16 4.97
CA SER A 320 -15.82 18.85 3.89
C SER A 320 -15.67 18.08 2.58
N SER A 321 -16.60 18.29 1.65
CA SER A 321 -16.42 17.92 0.24
C SER A 321 -15.24 18.67 -0.37
N ASP A 322 -15.02 19.91 0.04
CA ASP A 322 -13.97 20.81 -0.50
C ASP A 322 -12.54 20.38 -0.10
N ASP A 323 -12.42 19.44 0.82
CA ASP A 323 -11.16 18.80 1.16
C ASP A 323 -10.66 17.89 0.02
N ARG A 324 -11.58 17.46 -0.86
CA ARG A 324 -11.28 16.68 -2.05
C ARG A 324 -11.07 17.61 -3.23
N MET A 325 -9.94 17.48 -3.89
CA MET A 325 -9.55 18.36 -4.98
C MET A 325 -8.85 17.57 -6.09
N ASN A 326 -8.97 18.07 -7.31
CA ASN A 326 -8.08 17.73 -8.41
C ASN A 326 -7.71 19.01 -9.16
N LYS A 327 -6.50 19.50 -8.92
CA LYS A 327 -5.95 20.71 -9.54
C LYS A 327 -4.85 20.39 -10.55
N TRP A 328 -4.81 19.17 -11.06
CA TRP A 328 -3.79 18.71 -12.02
C TRP A 328 -3.60 19.64 -13.23
N ASN A 329 -4.69 20.25 -13.71
CA ASN A 329 -4.70 21.18 -14.85
C ASN A 329 -4.51 22.66 -14.46
N SER A 330 -4.19 22.98 -13.19
CA SER A 330 -3.93 24.37 -12.78
C SER A 330 -2.68 24.91 -13.46
N ILE A 331 -2.67 26.19 -13.82
CA ILE A 331 -1.45 26.85 -14.31
C ILE A 331 -0.42 27.06 -13.18
N ASP A 332 -0.90 27.20 -11.95
CA ASP A 332 -0.08 27.33 -10.75
C ASP A 332 0.52 25.97 -10.36
N GLU A 333 1.86 25.88 -10.33
CA GLU A 333 2.60 24.65 -10.01
C GLU A 333 2.37 24.14 -8.59
N ILE A 334 2.17 25.05 -7.63
CA ILE A 334 1.90 24.71 -6.24
C ILE A 334 0.50 24.15 -6.13
N GLU A 335 -0.48 24.79 -6.78
CA GLU A 335 -1.85 24.27 -6.80
C GLU A 335 -1.94 22.91 -7.49
N ARG A 336 -1.17 22.66 -8.55
CA ARG A 336 -1.15 21.36 -9.25
C ARG A 336 -0.87 20.16 -8.35
N ARG A 337 -0.18 20.37 -7.23
CA ARG A 337 0.08 19.34 -6.21
C ARG A 337 -1.19 18.89 -5.46
N GLN A 338 -2.26 19.68 -5.50
CA GLN A 338 -3.57 19.34 -4.93
C GLN A 338 -4.32 18.36 -5.84
N THR A 339 -3.77 17.17 -5.97
CA THR A 339 -4.27 16.05 -6.78
C THR A 339 -3.89 14.73 -6.10
N GLY A 340 -4.23 13.61 -6.72
CA GLY A 340 -3.83 12.27 -6.27
C GLY A 340 -4.48 11.20 -7.14
N ASP A 341 -4.58 9.99 -6.59
CA ASP A 341 -5.10 8.81 -7.32
C ASP A 341 -6.54 8.40 -6.89
N GLY A 342 -7.25 9.28 -6.21
CA GLY A 342 -8.56 9.04 -5.61
C GLY A 342 -8.49 8.53 -4.17
N THR A 343 -7.32 8.10 -3.69
CA THR A 343 -7.09 7.62 -2.32
C THR A 343 -5.89 8.32 -1.68
N VAL A 344 -4.75 8.32 -2.35
CA VAL A 344 -3.48 8.86 -1.86
C VAL A 344 -3.25 10.22 -2.51
N PRO A 345 -3.19 11.32 -1.74
CA PRO A 345 -2.82 12.62 -2.29
C PRO A 345 -1.38 12.58 -2.79
N PHE A 346 -1.04 13.41 -3.78
CA PHE A 346 0.31 13.44 -4.36
C PHE A 346 1.41 13.58 -3.30
N GLU A 347 1.21 14.45 -2.29
CA GLU A 347 2.13 14.62 -1.15
C GLU A 347 2.35 13.33 -0.34
N GLY A 348 1.29 12.52 -0.21
CA GLY A 348 1.32 11.21 0.44
C GLY A 348 2.05 10.14 -0.37
N ALA A 349 2.12 10.30 -1.69
CA ALA A 349 2.72 9.34 -2.60
C ALA A 349 4.22 9.57 -2.86
N ILE A 350 4.82 10.66 -2.35
CA ILE A 350 6.24 10.96 -2.58
C ILE A 350 7.12 10.17 -1.61
N PRO A 351 7.99 9.25 -2.08
CA PRO A 351 9.00 8.61 -1.24
C PRO A 351 10.10 9.59 -0.82
N LYS A 352 10.56 9.52 0.44
CA LYS A 352 11.68 10.37 0.94
C LYS A 352 13.06 10.02 0.37
N PHE A 353 13.20 8.82 -0.19
CA PHE A 353 14.47 8.26 -0.67
C PHE A 353 14.69 8.40 -2.18
N LEU A 354 13.73 8.98 -2.90
CA LEU A 354 13.86 9.41 -4.30
C LEU A 354 13.54 10.90 -4.39
N LYS A 355 14.08 11.55 -5.41
CA LYS A 355 13.67 12.91 -5.73
C LYS A 355 12.39 12.89 -6.56
N GLU A 356 11.64 13.99 -6.52
CA GLU A 356 10.41 14.13 -7.32
C GLU A 356 10.68 14.02 -8.83
N GLU A 357 11.88 14.44 -9.29
CA GLU A 357 12.33 14.30 -10.68
C GLU A 357 12.43 12.84 -11.15
N ASN A 358 12.48 11.86 -10.23
CA ASN A 358 12.57 10.44 -10.57
C ASN A 358 11.20 9.75 -10.65
N LEU A 359 10.11 10.44 -10.28
CA LEU A 359 8.77 9.86 -10.21
C LEU A 359 8.14 9.78 -11.60
N VAL A 360 7.37 8.71 -11.84
CA VAL A 360 6.58 8.55 -13.07
C VAL A 360 5.11 8.71 -12.72
N CYS A 361 4.51 9.84 -13.11
CA CYS A 361 3.10 10.11 -12.85
C CYS A 361 2.21 9.51 -13.95
N VAL A 362 1.10 8.91 -13.55
CA VAL A 362 0.06 8.36 -14.42
C VAL A 362 -1.33 8.83 -13.99
N SER A 363 -2.25 8.95 -14.94
CA SER A 363 -3.62 9.41 -14.73
C SER A 363 -4.65 8.38 -15.22
N PRO A 364 -5.95 8.55 -14.88
CA PRO A 364 -7.01 7.70 -15.42
C PRO A 364 -7.04 7.65 -16.96
N ASP A 365 -6.62 8.73 -17.62
CA ASP A 365 -6.60 8.82 -19.09
C ASP A 365 -5.53 7.91 -19.73
N ASP A 366 -4.62 7.33 -18.94
CA ASP A 366 -3.63 6.37 -19.44
C ASP A 366 -4.20 4.95 -19.62
N PHE A 367 -5.42 4.69 -19.13
CA PHE A 367 -6.14 3.46 -19.46
C PHE A 367 -6.56 3.47 -20.93
N GLY A 368 -6.34 2.35 -21.61
CA GLY A 368 -6.85 2.18 -22.97
C GLY A 368 -8.38 2.28 -23.05
N TYR A 369 -8.90 2.72 -24.19
CA TYR A 369 -10.36 2.84 -24.44
C TYR A 369 -11.15 1.58 -24.05
N TRP A 370 -10.57 0.39 -24.31
CA TRP A 370 -11.17 -0.91 -24.00
C TRP A 370 -10.96 -1.37 -22.55
N GLU A 371 -9.98 -0.81 -21.83
CA GLU A 371 -9.74 -1.10 -20.40
C GLU A 371 -10.80 -0.42 -19.52
N ILE A 372 -11.38 0.70 -19.99
CA ILE A 372 -12.37 1.49 -19.25
C ILE A 372 -13.81 0.95 -19.43
N GLN A 373 -14.08 0.10 -20.43
CA GLN A 373 -15.43 -0.43 -20.68
C GLN A 373 -15.94 -1.37 -19.59
N ASP A 374 -15.08 -1.92 -18.75
CA ASP A 374 -15.44 -2.60 -17.49
C ASP A 374 -15.82 -1.61 -16.37
N LYS A 375 -16.70 -0.66 -16.69
CA LYS A 375 -17.20 0.41 -15.80
C LYS A 375 -17.82 -0.11 -14.49
N ALA A 376 -18.19 -1.38 -14.42
CA ALA A 376 -18.66 -2.02 -13.20
C ALA A 376 -17.53 -2.31 -12.20
N LEU A 377 -16.31 -2.62 -12.68
CA LEU A 377 -15.15 -2.96 -11.86
C LEU A 377 -14.42 -1.70 -11.35
N THR A 378 -14.31 -0.66 -12.18
CA THR A 378 -13.69 0.63 -11.81
C THR A 378 -14.46 1.39 -10.73
N LYS A 379 -15.79 1.23 -10.66
CA LYS A 379 -16.61 1.78 -9.56
C LYS A 379 -16.37 1.09 -8.21
N ILE A 380 -15.82 -0.13 -8.19
CA ILE A 380 -15.65 -0.94 -6.98
C ILE A 380 -14.31 -0.67 -6.29
N ALA A 381 -13.22 -0.50 -7.06
CA ALA A 381 -11.86 -0.34 -6.51
C ALA A 381 -11.26 1.08 -6.68
N GLY A 382 -11.85 1.94 -7.50
CA GLY A 382 -11.32 3.28 -7.81
C GLY A 382 -10.01 3.24 -8.61
N PHE A 383 -9.54 4.40 -9.08
CA PHE A 383 -8.30 4.51 -9.86
C PHE A 383 -7.09 3.92 -9.11
N HIS A 384 -6.91 4.28 -7.83
CA HIS A 384 -5.90 3.71 -6.93
C HIS A 384 -5.84 2.17 -6.98
N GLY A 385 -6.96 1.50 -6.71
CA GLY A 385 -7.00 0.03 -6.63
C GLY A 385 -6.83 -0.68 -7.98
N MET A 386 -7.11 0.02 -9.08
CA MET A 386 -7.05 -0.51 -10.44
C MET A 386 -5.73 -0.21 -11.16
N LEU A 387 -4.82 0.59 -10.59
CA LEU A 387 -3.50 0.86 -11.18
C LEU A 387 -2.78 -0.42 -11.65
N PRO A 388 -2.77 -1.53 -10.88
CA PRO A 388 -2.18 -2.78 -11.33
C PRO A 388 -2.74 -3.35 -12.63
N ASN A 389 -3.94 -2.97 -13.09
CA ASN A 389 -4.53 -3.46 -14.33
C ASN A 389 -4.22 -2.60 -15.56
N MET A 390 -3.51 -1.48 -15.39
CA MET A 390 -3.19 -0.62 -16.53
C MET A 390 -2.19 -1.31 -17.46
N ASN A 391 -2.60 -1.63 -18.69
CA ASN A 391 -1.76 -2.37 -19.64
C ASN A 391 -0.46 -1.61 -19.99
N MET A 392 -0.52 -0.27 -20.02
CA MET A 392 0.66 0.56 -20.18
C MET A 392 1.70 0.28 -19.09
N LEU A 393 1.27 0.17 -17.83
CA LEU A 393 2.16 -0.14 -16.72
C LEU A 393 2.74 -1.55 -16.81
N HIS A 394 1.99 -2.54 -17.28
CA HIS A 394 2.55 -3.89 -17.50
C HIS A 394 3.74 -3.84 -18.47
N ARG A 395 3.57 -3.15 -19.60
CA ARG A 395 4.64 -2.95 -20.59
C ARG A 395 5.82 -2.19 -20.00
N LEU A 396 5.54 -1.14 -19.23
CA LEU A 396 6.55 -0.34 -18.55
C LEU A 396 7.38 -1.17 -17.56
N ILE A 397 6.73 -2.01 -16.76
CA ILE A 397 7.37 -2.90 -15.78
C ILE A 397 8.26 -3.93 -16.49
N VAL A 398 7.75 -4.57 -17.55
CA VAL A 398 8.52 -5.53 -18.34
C VAL A 398 9.77 -4.87 -18.91
N ARG A 399 9.60 -3.68 -19.50
CA ARG A 399 10.71 -2.89 -20.06
C ARG A 399 11.75 -2.57 -18.98
N PHE A 400 11.29 -2.08 -17.83
CA PHE A 400 12.14 -1.74 -16.70
C PHE A 400 12.92 -2.96 -16.19
N PHE A 401 12.27 -4.10 -15.97
CA PHE A 401 12.96 -5.30 -15.47
C PHE A 401 13.97 -5.87 -16.48
N LYS A 402 13.66 -5.82 -17.78
CA LYS A 402 14.53 -6.35 -18.84
C LYS A 402 15.63 -5.39 -19.32
N ASP A 403 15.72 -4.16 -18.76
CA ASP A 403 16.64 -3.12 -19.24
C ASP A 403 16.47 -2.86 -20.75
N LYS A 404 15.22 -2.83 -21.26
CA LYS A 404 14.93 -2.69 -22.70
C LYS A 404 14.58 -1.26 -23.10
N ASP A 405 14.90 -0.89 -24.34
CA ASP A 405 14.39 0.33 -24.97
C ASP A 405 12.92 0.18 -25.38
N ASP A 406 12.27 1.31 -25.70
CA ASP A 406 10.91 1.35 -26.23
C ASP A 406 10.90 1.77 -27.72
N PRO A 407 11.23 0.85 -28.64
CA PRO A 407 11.27 1.18 -30.06
C PRO A 407 9.89 1.57 -30.61
N ARG A 408 8.80 1.09 -30.00
CA ARG A 408 7.42 1.29 -30.47
C ARG A 408 6.69 2.47 -29.80
N GLY A 409 7.29 3.10 -28.78
CA GLY A 409 6.67 4.19 -28.03
C GLY A 409 5.40 3.76 -27.30
N ASN A 410 5.36 2.54 -26.76
CA ASN A 410 4.18 1.97 -26.12
C ASN A 410 4.20 2.04 -24.58
N THR A 411 5.19 2.72 -24.02
CA THR A 411 5.34 3.05 -22.60
C THR A 411 5.52 4.56 -22.45
N TRP A 412 4.79 5.17 -21.51
CA TRP A 412 4.84 6.61 -21.26
C TRP A 412 4.60 6.93 -19.78
N GLY A 413 4.67 8.21 -19.46
CA GLY A 413 4.41 8.75 -18.12
C GLY A 413 4.57 10.26 -18.15
N ARG A 414 4.36 10.90 -17.00
CA ARG A 414 4.50 12.35 -16.85
C ARG A 414 5.43 12.69 -15.68
N PRO A 415 6.12 13.84 -15.71
CA PRO A 415 6.82 14.35 -14.54
C PRO A 415 5.85 14.67 -13.40
N ALA A 416 6.38 14.73 -12.18
CA ALA A 416 5.67 15.24 -11.02
C ALA A 416 5.21 16.71 -11.21
N PRO A 417 4.10 17.14 -10.58
CA PRO A 417 3.72 18.56 -10.52
C PRO A 417 4.88 19.48 -10.13
N GLY A 418 5.13 20.51 -10.94
CA GLY A 418 6.24 21.46 -10.74
C GLY A 418 7.59 21.00 -11.30
N ILE A 419 7.68 19.80 -11.87
CA ILE A 419 8.88 19.33 -12.57
C ILE A 419 8.71 19.53 -14.07
N ALA A 420 9.55 20.39 -14.65
CA ALA A 420 9.59 20.59 -16.09
C ALA A 420 10.14 19.33 -16.81
N LYS A 421 9.65 19.04 -18.02
CA LYS A 421 9.99 17.80 -18.77
C LYS A 421 11.50 17.59 -18.94
N GLN A 422 12.26 18.67 -19.18
CA GLN A 422 13.72 18.63 -19.33
C GLN A 422 14.48 18.27 -18.04
N ASN A 423 13.84 18.44 -16.87
CA ASN A 423 14.39 18.10 -15.57
C ASN A 423 13.90 16.71 -15.09
N TRP A 424 13.04 16.05 -15.87
CA TRP A 424 12.51 14.74 -15.52
C TRP A 424 13.58 13.67 -15.76
N ASP A 425 13.98 12.97 -14.71
CA ASP A 425 15.03 11.94 -14.70
C ASP A 425 14.49 10.61 -14.13
N PRO A 426 13.50 9.98 -14.79
CA PRO A 426 12.98 8.68 -14.37
C PRO A 426 14.04 7.57 -14.58
N PRO A 427 13.89 6.40 -13.92
CA PRO A 427 14.86 5.30 -14.00
C PRO A 427 14.87 4.57 -15.35
N LEU A 428 14.10 5.05 -16.33
CA LEU A 428 14.10 4.62 -17.72
C LEU A 428 13.76 5.81 -18.63
N GLY A 429 14.35 5.88 -19.82
CA GLY A 429 14.07 6.98 -20.75
C GLY A 429 12.67 6.88 -21.39
N PHE A 430 12.00 8.00 -21.58
CA PHE A 430 10.75 8.07 -22.35
C PHE A 430 10.98 8.78 -23.67
N LYS A 431 10.24 8.40 -24.72
CA LYS A 431 10.27 9.15 -25.98
C LYS A 431 9.51 10.46 -25.81
N ASP A 432 9.96 11.47 -26.55
CA ASP A 432 9.40 12.81 -26.50
C ASP A 432 7.97 12.91 -27.02
#